data_AF-A0A539D0A3-F1
#
_entry.id   AF-A0A539D0A3-F1
#
_cell.length_a   1.000
_cell.length_b   1.000
_cell.length_c   1.000
_cell.angle_alpha   90.00
_cell.angle_beta   90.00
_cell.angle_gamma   90.00
#
_symmetry.space_group_name_H-M   'P 1'
#
loop_
_entity.id
_entity.type
_entity.pdbx_description
1 polymer ?
#
loop_
_entity_poly.entity_id
_entity_poly.type
_entity_poly.pdbx_seq_one_letter_code
_entity_poly.pdbx_strand_id
1 'polypeptide(L)'
;MGSDTTIGVLAGTAYALGADGTGTSGFAALSNQDLLGGAMYLESQFPGRILTQCAVMPNDRLDVQLAMMERNAASFDQWNTYTAWSPDGEGGYWLDGAEGHAMLQKGIDLGAPIFRIHKCLPRPGFNAAHTRPRDVGPAARAFPEAHLVIHASAYELESSSSLSPLLGSYPEGPHPDDDPGDPTLAMASPRDRSVNALISSLRDAGIGPNGTNLPGFEGMPETHVYADCATVWPNLMTRPIEAQHYWGKLLKHLGEDRILWGTDCLWFGSPQPLIQAFRAFTISDELQDKYGYPALTQARKQKILGQSAARLQNVRGKHLTGCHAAYITT
;
A
#
# COMPACT_ATOMS: atom_id res chain seq x y z
N MET A 1 2.95 -25.24 -17.53
CA MET A 1 3.40 -24.72 -16.23
C MET A 1 2.44 -23.62 -15.85
N GLY A 2 1.65 -23.80 -14.79
CA GLY A 2 0.72 -22.76 -14.33
C GLY A 2 1.48 -21.64 -13.62
N SER A 3 0.98 -20.40 -13.73
CA SER A 3 1.48 -19.27 -12.94
C SER A 3 1.07 -19.44 -11.48
N ASP A 4 2.00 -19.21 -10.55
CA ASP A 4 1.72 -19.19 -9.10
C ASP A 4 0.91 -17.95 -8.69
N THR A 5 0.73 -17.00 -9.62
CA THR A 5 -0.18 -15.86 -9.39
C THR A 5 -1.61 -16.34 -9.41
N THR A 6 -2.23 -16.26 -8.23
CA THR A 6 -3.52 -16.87 -8.02
C THR A 6 -4.65 -15.85 -8.00
N ILE A 7 -4.38 -14.58 -7.67
CA ILE A 7 -5.38 -13.51 -7.56
C ILE A 7 -4.93 -12.29 -8.38
N GLY A 8 -5.83 -11.75 -9.20
CA GLY A 8 -5.69 -10.46 -9.87
C GLY A 8 -6.46 -9.37 -9.14
N VAL A 9 -5.92 -8.15 -9.13
CA VAL A 9 -6.57 -6.96 -8.56
C VAL A 9 -6.80 -5.96 -9.68
N LEU A 10 -8.05 -5.59 -9.91
CA LEU A 10 -8.41 -4.51 -10.84
C LEU A 10 -8.63 -3.22 -10.06
N ALA A 11 -7.84 -2.21 -10.40
CA ALA A 11 -7.86 -0.90 -9.78
C ALA A 11 -7.89 0.20 -10.83
N GLY A 12 -8.76 1.19 -10.62
CA GLY A 12 -8.78 2.41 -11.41
C GLY A 12 -7.75 3.43 -10.96
N THR A 13 -7.33 4.29 -11.87
CA THR A 13 -6.58 5.52 -11.52
C THR A 13 -7.55 6.65 -11.18
N ALA A 14 -7.03 7.81 -10.75
CA ALA A 14 -7.86 8.96 -10.40
C ALA A 14 -8.53 9.60 -11.62
N TYR A 15 -9.79 10.00 -11.45
CA TYR A 15 -10.60 10.71 -12.43
C TYR A 15 -11.66 11.58 -11.74
N ALA A 16 -12.17 12.58 -12.46
CA ALA A 16 -13.26 13.42 -12.02
C ALA A 16 -14.62 12.77 -12.32
N LEU A 17 -15.57 12.94 -11.40
CA LEU A 17 -16.94 12.48 -11.60
C LEU A 17 -17.74 13.46 -12.49
N GLY A 18 -18.74 12.97 -13.20
CA GLY A 18 -19.77 13.75 -13.87
C GLY A 18 -20.81 14.26 -12.88
N ALA A 19 -21.78 15.01 -13.38
CA ALA A 19 -22.91 15.50 -12.58
C ALA A 19 -23.81 14.36 -12.05
N ASP A 20 -23.79 13.19 -12.69
CA ASP A 20 -24.53 11.98 -12.31
C ASP A 20 -23.69 11.00 -11.44
N GLY A 21 -22.44 11.38 -11.14
CA GLY A 21 -21.48 10.56 -10.43
C GLY A 21 -20.91 9.38 -11.23
N THR A 22 -21.00 9.41 -12.57
CA THR A 22 -20.23 8.55 -13.48
C THR A 22 -18.86 9.17 -13.77
N GLY A 23 -17.88 8.47 -14.34
CA GLY A 23 -16.57 9.09 -14.66
C GLY A 23 -16.62 9.91 -15.95
N THR A 24 -16.18 11.18 -15.92
CA THR A 24 -16.30 12.07 -17.11
C THR A 24 -15.02 12.70 -17.63
N SER A 25 -13.87 12.61 -16.94
CA SER A 25 -12.57 13.05 -17.45
C SER A 25 -11.42 12.78 -16.46
N GLY A 26 -10.19 12.60 -16.95
CA GLY A 26 -8.97 12.44 -16.14
C GLY A 26 -7.91 11.52 -16.77
N PHE A 27 -6.85 11.19 -16.03
CA PHE A 27 -5.82 10.21 -16.43
C PHE A 27 -6.32 8.75 -16.44
N ALA A 28 -7.59 8.51 -16.15
CA ALA A 28 -8.15 7.16 -16.10
C ALA A 28 -8.57 6.66 -17.48
N ALA A 29 -8.02 5.49 -17.84
CA ALA A 29 -8.47 4.73 -19.00
C ALA A 29 -9.82 4.02 -18.74
N LEU A 30 -10.25 3.88 -17.47
CA LEU A 30 -11.44 3.13 -17.06
C LEU A 30 -12.14 3.83 -15.88
N SER A 31 -13.45 4.04 -15.99
CA SER A 31 -14.32 4.46 -14.87
C SER A 31 -14.58 3.31 -13.89
N ASN A 32 -15.20 3.58 -12.73
CA ASN A 32 -15.66 2.51 -11.84
C ASN A 32 -16.62 1.54 -12.56
N GLN A 33 -17.46 2.03 -13.47
CA GLN A 33 -18.37 1.19 -14.26
C GLN A 33 -17.60 0.27 -15.21
N ASP A 34 -16.59 0.79 -15.91
CA ASP A 34 -15.77 0.00 -16.83
C ASP A 34 -14.96 -1.07 -16.07
N LEU A 35 -14.41 -0.71 -14.91
CA LEU A 35 -13.69 -1.63 -14.02
C LEU A 35 -14.59 -2.77 -13.55
N LEU A 36 -15.82 -2.44 -13.12
CA LEU A 36 -16.76 -3.44 -12.67
C LEU A 36 -17.17 -4.37 -13.82
N GLY A 37 -17.44 -3.84 -15.01
CA GLY A 37 -17.72 -4.64 -16.21
C GLY A 37 -16.59 -5.59 -16.57
N GLY A 38 -15.35 -5.09 -16.56
CA GLY A 38 -14.15 -5.92 -16.79
C GLY A 38 -13.93 -6.98 -15.71
N ALA A 39 -14.17 -6.63 -14.45
CA ALA A 39 -14.06 -7.56 -13.34
C ALA A 39 -15.11 -8.66 -13.41
N MET A 40 -16.37 -8.35 -13.76
CA MET A 40 -17.43 -9.34 -13.97
C MET A 40 -17.07 -10.32 -15.10
N TYR A 41 -16.53 -9.80 -16.20
CA TYR A 41 -16.04 -10.66 -17.28
C TYR A 41 -14.92 -11.58 -16.79
N LEU A 42 -13.89 -11.05 -16.12
CA LEU A 42 -12.77 -11.85 -15.63
C LEU A 42 -13.18 -12.85 -14.55
N GLU A 43 -14.09 -12.49 -13.66
CA GLU A 43 -14.65 -13.39 -12.65
C GLU A 43 -15.43 -14.55 -13.32
N SER A 44 -16.11 -14.31 -14.45
CA SER A 44 -16.76 -15.39 -15.22
C SER A 44 -15.77 -16.37 -15.85
N GLN A 45 -14.56 -15.92 -16.17
CA GLN A 45 -13.50 -16.76 -16.75
C GLN A 45 -12.62 -17.41 -15.67
N PHE A 46 -12.43 -16.72 -14.54
CA PHE A 46 -11.54 -17.09 -13.45
C PHE A 46 -12.22 -16.89 -12.08
N PRO A 47 -13.24 -17.68 -11.73
CA PRO A 47 -14.02 -17.48 -10.51
C PRO A 47 -13.16 -17.52 -9.24
N GLY A 48 -13.44 -16.62 -8.31
CA GLY A 48 -12.77 -16.53 -7.00
C GLY A 48 -11.33 -16.01 -7.08
N ARG A 49 -10.93 -15.40 -8.20
CA ARG A 49 -9.57 -14.91 -8.45
C ARG A 49 -9.47 -13.43 -8.74
N ILE A 50 -10.58 -12.69 -8.69
CA ILE A 50 -10.58 -11.24 -8.96
C ILE A 50 -10.98 -10.44 -7.73
N LEU A 51 -10.15 -9.45 -7.41
CA LEU A 51 -10.46 -8.38 -6.46
C LEU A 51 -10.67 -7.06 -7.19
N THR A 52 -11.61 -6.26 -6.71
CA THR A 52 -11.97 -4.97 -7.31
C THR A 52 -11.72 -3.82 -6.33
N GLN A 53 -11.26 -2.70 -6.88
CA GLN A 53 -11.06 -1.47 -6.12
C GLN A 53 -11.85 -0.33 -6.76
N CYS A 54 -12.75 0.26 -5.97
CA CYS A 54 -13.55 1.41 -6.36
C CYS A 54 -12.73 2.69 -6.16
N ALA A 55 -12.50 3.46 -7.22
CA ALA A 55 -11.81 4.74 -7.12
C ALA A 55 -12.72 5.79 -6.45
N VAL A 56 -12.22 6.43 -5.40
CA VAL A 56 -12.89 7.51 -4.65
C VAL A 56 -11.92 8.69 -4.50
N MET A 57 -12.29 9.89 -4.96
CA MET A 57 -11.45 11.10 -4.83
C MET A 57 -12.21 12.15 -4.00
N PRO A 58 -12.14 12.09 -2.66
CA PRO A 58 -13.04 12.86 -1.79
C PRO A 58 -12.89 14.38 -1.91
N ASN A 59 -11.80 14.88 -2.51
CA ASN A 59 -11.57 16.28 -2.82
C ASN A 59 -12.24 16.77 -4.13
N ASP A 60 -12.83 15.89 -4.95
CA ASP A 60 -13.73 16.26 -6.06
C ASP A 60 -15.18 16.08 -5.61
N ARG A 61 -15.82 17.16 -5.14
CA ARG A 61 -17.22 17.20 -4.64
C ARG A 61 -17.51 16.06 -3.67
N LEU A 62 -17.09 16.25 -2.43
CA LEU A 62 -17.14 15.24 -1.37
C LEU A 62 -18.50 14.54 -1.26
N ASP A 63 -19.60 15.29 -1.25
CA ASP A 63 -20.97 14.75 -1.16
C ASP A 63 -21.30 13.76 -2.30
N VAL A 64 -20.88 14.07 -3.53
CA VAL A 64 -21.07 13.20 -4.69
C VAL A 64 -20.25 11.92 -4.56
N GLN A 65 -19.01 12.03 -4.06
CA GLN A 65 -18.14 10.87 -3.84
C GLN A 65 -18.68 9.94 -2.74
N LEU A 66 -19.17 10.50 -1.63
CA LEU A 66 -19.78 9.71 -0.56
C LEU A 66 -21.06 8.99 -1.04
N ALA A 67 -21.89 9.65 -1.85
CA ALA A 67 -23.06 9.01 -2.48
C ALA A 67 -22.65 7.93 -3.51
N MET A 68 -21.53 8.11 -4.21
CA MET A 68 -20.95 7.09 -5.08
C MET A 68 -20.45 5.88 -4.29
N MET A 69 -19.86 6.07 -3.11
CA MET A 69 -19.51 4.96 -2.22
C MET A 69 -20.74 4.13 -1.81
N GLU A 70 -21.84 4.78 -1.41
CA GLU A 70 -23.08 4.07 -1.06
C GLU A 70 -23.58 3.16 -2.19
N ARG A 71 -23.57 3.66 -3.43
CA ARG A 71 -24.01 2.91 -4.61
C ARG A 71 -23.11 1.70 -4.93
N ASN A 72 -21.83 1.77 -4.58
CA ASN A 72 -20.82 0.80 -5.01
C ASN A 72 -20.36 -0.17 -3.91
N ALA A 73 -20.72 0.05 -2.64
CA ALA A 73 -20.22 -0.69 -1.49
C ALA A 73 -20.45 -2.22 -1.54
N ALA A 74 -21.51 -2.66 -2.21
CA ALA A 74 -21.83 -4.08 -2.38
C ALA A 74 -21.14 -4.72 -3.60
N SER A 75 -20.67 -3.91 -4.54
CA SER A 75 -20.11 -4.38 -5.82
C SER A 75 -18.58 -4.40 -5.83
N PHE A 76 -17.95 -3.66 -4.92
CA PHE A 76 -16.50 -3.55 -4.82
C PHE A 76 -15.97 -4.11 -3.51
N ASP A 77 -14.77 -4.69 -3.56
CA ASP A 77 -14.15 -5.28 -2.38
C ASP A 77 -13.46 -4.23 -1.49
N GLN A 78 -12.93 -3.17 -2.12
CA GLN A 78 -12.05 -2.18 -1.49
C GLN A 78 -12.25 -0.80 -2.11
N TRP A 79 -11.90 0.25 -1.35
CA TRP A 79 -11.78 1.62 -1.86
C TRP A 79 -10.34 1.89 -2.29
N ASN A 80 -10.15 2.69 -3.33
CA ASN A 80 -8.84 3.16 -3.78
C ASN A 80 -8.86 4.68 -3.94
N THR A 81 -7.81 5.35 -3.47
CA THR A 81 -7.72 6.80 -3.54
C THR A 81 -6.31 7.31 -3.81
N TYR A 82 -6.25 8.53 -4.34
CA TYR A 82 -5.02 9.24 -4.65
C TYR A 82 -5.01 10.60 -3.95
N THR A 83 -4.38 10.67 -2.78
CA THR A 83 -4.28 11.90 -1.98
C THR A 83 -3.57 13.05 -2.69
N ALA A 84 -2.68 12.71 -3.61
CA ALA A 84 -1.93 13.66 -4.42
C ALA A 84 -2.63 14.12 -5.70
N TRP A 85 -3.83 13.62 -5.99
CA TRP A 85 -4.61 14.05 -7.15
C TRP A 85 -5.61 15.14 -6.77
N SER A 86 -5.95 15.99 -7.73
CA SER A 86 -6.97 17.03 -7.64
C SER A 86 -7.66 17.21 -9.00
N PRO A 87 -8.98 17.51 -9.05
CA PRO A 87 -9.69 17.75 -10.30
C PRO A 87 -9.09 18.91 -11.11
N ASP A 88 -8.53 19.92 -10.43
CA ASP A 88 -7.96 21.11 -11.06
C ASP A 88 -6.47 20.94 -11.42
N GLY A 89 -5.89 19.76 -11.18
CA GLY A 89 -4.46 19.48 -11.42
C GLY A 89 -3.50 20.11 -10.42
N GLU A 90 -4.01 20.96 -9.51
CA GLU A 90 -3.25 21.60 -8.44
C GLU A 90 -3.80 21.17 -7.07
N GLY A 91 -2.88 20.85 -6.15
CA GLY A 91 -3.21 20.47 -4.78
C GLY A 91 -3.45 18.96 -4.56
N GLY A 92 -4.08 18.66 -3.44
CA GLY A 92 -4.31 17.32 -2.94
C GLY A 92 -4.98 17.43 -1.57
N TYR A 93 -5.15 16.31 -0.88
CA TYR A 93 -5.71 16.29 0.46
C TYR A 93 -4.89 15.36 1.35
N TRP A 94 -4.94 15.58 2.65
CA TRP A 94 -4.33 14.69 3.62
C TRP A 94 -5.37 13.69 4.14
N LEU A 95 -4.94 12.45 4.33
CA LEU A 95 -5.74 11.37 4.87
C LEU A 95 -6.21 11.66 6.31
N ASP A 96 -5.41 12.42 7.07
CA ASP A 96 -5.74 12.94 8.41
C ASP A 96 -6.55 14.26 8.37
N GLY A 97 -6.96 14.69 7.18
CA GLY A 97 -7.79 15.88 6.94
C GLY A 97 -9.28 15.56 6.84
N ALA A 98 -10.11 16.60 6.67
CA ALA A 98 -11.57 16.48 6.66
C ALA A 98 -12.09 15.56 5.55
N GLU A 99 -11.54 15.66 4.34
CA GLU A 99 -11.91 14.84 3.18
C GLU A 99 -11.53 13.37 3.39
N GLY A 100 -10.31 13.14 3.90
CA GLY A 100 -9.82 11.79 4.21
C GLY A 100 -10.65 11.13 5.29
N HIS A 101 -10.89 11.83 6.40
CA HIS A 101 -11.72 11.34 7.51
C HIS A 101 -13.15 11.04 7.08
N ALA A 102 -13.77 11.90 6.28
CA ALA A 102 -15.14 11.67 5.79
C ALA A 102 -15.24 10.40 4.93
N MET A 103 -14.26 10.18 4.05
CA MET A 103 -14.18 8.95 3.24
C MET A 103 -13.95 7.71 4.13
N LEU A 104 -13.03 7.78 5.09
CA LEU A 104 -12.73 6.67 6.00
C LEU A 104 -13.96 6.28 6.83
N GLN A 105 -14.61 7.26 7.47
CA GLN A 105 -15.84 7.04 8.22
C GLN A 105 -16.90 6.41 7.33
N LYS A 106 -17.09 6.94 6.11
CA LYS A 106 -18.12 6.42 5.20
C LYS A 106 -17.89 4.97 4.83
N GLY A 107 -16.66 4.57 4.51
CA GLY A 107 -16.37 3.17 4.19
C GLY A 107 -16.58 2.25 5.39
N ILE A 108 -16.23 2.68 6.61
CA ILE A 108 -16.52 1.95 7.85
C ILE A 108 -18.03 1.76 8.04
N ASP A 109 -18.82 2.83 7.93
CA ASP A 109 -20.28 2.80 8.10
C ASP A 109 -20.98 1.88 7.10
N LEU A 110 -20.41 1.74 5.89
CA LEU A 110 -20.89 0.84 4.84
C LEU A 110 -20.45 -0.62 5.04
N GLY A 111 -19.73 -0.92 6.13
CA GLY A 111 -19.13 -2.22 6.39
C GLY A 111 -18.00 -2.57 5.41
N ALA A 112 -17.44 -1.58 4.72
CA ALA A 112 -16.39 -1.70 3.72
C ALA A 112 -15.08 -1.00 4.17
N PRO A 113 -14.40 -1.49 5.22
CA PRO A 113 -13.34 -0.73 5.89
C PRO A 113 -11.96 -0.82 5.22
N ILE A 114 -11.83 -1.36 4.00
CA ILE A 114 -10.54 -1.56 3.34
C ILE A 114 -10.26 -0.43 2.36
N PHE A 115 -9.19 0.34 2.61
CA PHE A 115 -8.80 1.51 1.82
C PHE A 115 -7.39 1.35 1.29
N ARG A 116 -7.22 1.46 -0.02
CA ARG A 116 -5.92 1.50 -0.69
C ARG A 116 -5.57 2.95 -0.99
N ILE A 117 -4.46 3.43 -0.43
CA ILE A 117 -4.09 4.85 -0.48
C ILE A 117 -2.78 5.00 -1.24
N HIS A 118 -2.80 5.82 -2.29
CA HIS A 118 -1.61 6.09 -3.09
C HIS A 118 -0.73 7.17 -2.45
N LYS A 119 0.35 6.73 -1.81
CA LYS A 119 1.34 7.56 -1.11
C LYS A 119 2.75 7.45 -1.70
N CYS A 120 2.85 7.03 -2.96
CA CYS A 120 4.12 6.79 -3.61
C CYS A 120 4.16 7.47 -4.99
N LEU A 121 5.34 7.51 -5.60
CA LEU A 121 5.53 7.74 -7.04
C LEU A 121 4.72 8.93 -7.61
N PRO A 122 5.13 10.18 -7.34
CA PRO A 122 4.43 11.35 -7.86
C PRO A 122 4.34 11.27 -9.38
N ARG A 123 3.11 11.36 -9.90
CA ARG A 123 2.82 11.35 -11.34
C ARG A 123 2.79 12.78 -11.87
N PRO A 124 3.03 13.00 -13.18
CA PRO A 124 2.78 14.30 -13.79
C PRO A 124 1.37 14.81 -13.47
N GLY A 125 1.26 16.05 -12.97
CA GLY A 125 -0.01 16.64 -12.54
C GLY A 125 -0.52 16.22 -11.15
N PHE A 126 0.30 15.53 -10.36
CA PHE A 126 -0.01 15.19 -8.97
C PHE A 126 0.84 16.03 -8.02
N ASN A 127 0.27 16.44 -6.90
CA ASN A 127 0.99 17.19 -5.88
C ASN A 127 1.87 16.26 -5.03
N ALA A 128 3.18 16.36 -5.25
CA ALA A 128 4.18 15.53 -4.57
C ALA A 128 4.22 15.69 -3.04
N ALA A 129 3.67 16.76 -2.46
CA ALA A 129 3.61 16.86 -1.00
C ALA A 129 2.63 15.83 -0.43
N HIS A 130 1.48 15.64 -1.07
CA HIS A 130 0.41 14.75 -0.59
C HIS A 130 0.64 13.28 -0.92
N THR A 131 1.72 12.93 -1.65
CA THR A 131 2.19 11.55 -1.69
C THR A 131 2.88 11.17 -0.37
N ARG A 132 3.40 12.11 0.41
CA ARG A 132 4.09 11.78 1.66
C ARG A 132 3.13 11.11 2.66
N PRO A 133 3.55 10.05 3.36
CA PRO A 133 2.69 9.27 4.25
C PRO A 133 2.64 9.82 5.69
N ARG A 134 3.00 11.09 5.93
CA ARG A 134 3.08 11.68 7.30
C ARG A 134 1.77 11.56 8.09
N ASP A 135 0.67 11.50 7.39
CA ASP A 135 -0.72 11.49 7.83
C ASP A 135 -1.29 10.09 8.03
N VAL A 136 -0.56 9.02 7.65
CA VAL A 136 -1.07 7.64 7.74
C VAL A 136 -1.25 7.18 9.19
N GLY A 137 -0.23 7.38 10.04
CA GLY A 137 -0.30 7.04 11.45
C GLY A 137 -1.42 7.77 12.20
N PRO A 138 -1.51 9.11 12.11
CA PRO A 138 -2.62 9.87 12.67
C PRO A 138 -4.00 9.41 12.19
N ALA A 139 -4.18 9.18 10.88
CA ALA A 139 -5.44 8.68 10.34
C ALA A 139 -5.79 7.28 10.86
N ALA A 140 -4.82 6.37 10.96
CA ALA A 140 -5.01 5.04 11.51
C ALA A 140 -5.45 5.07 12.99
N ARG A 141 -4.97 6.06 13.76
CA ARG A 141 -5.40 6.27 15.15
C ARG A 141 -6.79 6.87 15.26
N ALA A 142 -7.16 7.76 14.34
CA ALA A 142 -8.49 8.34 14.31
C ALA A 142 -9.56 7.31 13.89
N PHE A 143 -9.18 6.32 13.05
CA PHE A 143 -10.07 5.30 12.51
C PHE A 143 -9.44 3.89 12.68
N PRO A 144 -9.35 3.35 13.91
CA PRO A 144 -8.71 2.06 14.14
C PRO A 144 -9.39 0.88 13.44
N GLU A 145 -10.68 1.00 13.13
CA GLU A 145 -11.46 0.03 12.34
C GLU A 145 -11.11 0.03 10.84
N ALA A 146 -10.43 1.07 10.34
CA ALA A 146 -10.02 1.14 8.95
C ALA A 146 -8.78 0.28 8.69
N HIS A 147 -8.83 -0.51 7.62
CA HIS A 147 -7.70 -1.24 7.08
C HIS A 147 -7.04 -0.41 5.98
N LEU A 148 -5.98 0.32 6.33
CA LEU A 148 -5.25 1.23 5.45
C LEU A 148 -4.12 0.49 4.73
N VAL A 149 -4.24 0.29 3.44
CA VAL A 149 -3.21 -0.33 2.60
C VAL A 149 -2.48 0.76 1.82
N ILE A 150 -1.19 0.93 2.10
CA ILE A 150 -0.38 1.98 1.51
C ILE A 150 0.33 1.44 0.27
N HIS A 151 -0.07 1.97 -0.90
CA HIS A 151 0.50 1.57 -2.19
C HIS A 151 2.01 1.82 -2.22
N ALA A 152 2.73 0.82 -2.75
CA ALA A 152 4.18 0.75 -2.79
C ALA A 152 4.87 1.05 -1.44
N SER A 153 4.18 0.93 -0.30
CA SER A 153 4.71 1.24 1.03
C SER A 153 5.31 2.65 1.15
N ALA A 154 4.76 3.60 0.37
CA ALA A 154 5.28 4.95 0.20
C ALA A 154 6.71 5.05 -0.39
N TYR A 155 7.14 4.01 -1.12
CA TYR A 155 8.44 3.97 -1.79
C TYR A 155 8.58 5.09 -2.83
N GLU A 156 9.73 5.76 -2.82
CA GLU A 156 10.12 6.78 -3.78
C GLU A 156 11.17 6.21 -4.75
N LEU A 157 10.95 6.37 -6.06
CA LEU A 157 11.98 6.00 -7.05
C LEU A 157 13.11 7.02 -7.05
N GLU A 158 14.33 6.56 -7.25
CA GLU A 158 15.53 7.42 -7.38
C GLU A 158 15.34 8.55 -8.42
N SER A 159 14.55 8.33 -9.47
CA SER A 159 14.26 9.28 -10.54
C SER A 159 13.02 10.17 -10.32
N SER A 160 12.29 9.98 -9.22
CA SER A 160 11.03 10.71 -8.95
C SER A 160 11.23 12.08 -8.30
N SER A 161 12.47 12.46 -7.99
CA SER A 161 12.79 13.84 -7.64
C SER A 161 12.86 14.72 -8.90
N SER A 162 11.71 15.22 -9.35
CA SER A 162 11.69 16.39 -10.25
C SER A 162 12.36 17.62 -9.61
N LEU A 163 12.49 17.59 -8.28
CA LEU A 163 13.25 18.53 -7.47
C LEU A 163 14.63 17.96 -7.13
N SER A 164 15.50 17.96 -8.15
CA SER A 164 16.94 18.26 -8.05
C SER A 164 17.95 17.09 -8.07
N PRO A 165 18.85 17.07 -9.09
CA PRO A 165 20.15 16.38 -9.03
C PRO A 165 21.07 16.86 -7.89
N LEU A 166 20.71 17.96 -7.19
CA LEU A 166 21.45 18.50 -6.03
C LEU A 166 20.92 17.99 -4.68
N LEU A 167 19.73 17.34 -4.62
CA LEU A 167 19.13 16.86 -3.36
C LEU A 167 19.35 15.36 -3.09
N GLY A 168 20.08 14.67 -3.97
CA GLY A 168 20.46 13.28 -3.84
C GLY A 168 19.33 12.29 -4.14
N SER A 169 19.68 11.15 -4.71
CA SER A 169 18.86 9.94 -4.60
C SER A 169 18.88 9.50 -3.14
N TYR A 170 17.72 9.11 -2.58
CA TYR A 170 17.65 8.48 -1.26
C TYR A 170 17.51 6.97 -1.47
N PRO A 171 18.62 6.21 -1.59
CA PRO A 171 18.54 4.76 -1.69
C PRO A 171 17.87 4.18 -0.45
N GLU A 172 17.27 2.99 -0.58
CA GLU A 172 16.68 2.33 0.59
C GLU A 172 17.76 1.90 1.58
N GLY A 173 17.88 2.67 2.66
CA GLY A 173 18.76 2.38 3.79
C GLY A 173 17.99 1.95 5.05
N PRO A 174 18.67 1.79 6.18
CA PRO A 174 18.01 1.54 7.46
C PRO A 174 17.12 2.72 7.90
N HIS A 175 16.22 2.48 8.84
CA HIS A 175 15.53 3.60 9.49
C HIS A 175 16.54 4.28 10.42
N PRO A 176 16.69 5.61 10.43
CA PRO A 176 17.77 6.27 11.18
C PRO A 176 17.66 6.05 12.69
N ASP A 177 16.44 5.90 13.22
CA ASP A 177 16.26 5.55 14.64
C ASP A 177 16.62 4.09 14.99
N ASP A 178 16.89 3.22 14.01
CA ASP A 178 17.32 1.84 14.29
C ASP A 178 18.78 1.78 14.73
N ASP A 179 19.58 2.81 14.42
CA ASP A 179 20.96 2.98 14.87
C ASP A 179 21.23 4.46 15.16
N PRO A 180 20.72 5.00 16.29
CA PRO A 180 20.88 6.41 16.63
C PRO A 180 22.34 6.80 16.93
N GLY A 181 23.25 5.82 17.02
CA GLY A 181 24.69 6.04 17.19
C GLY A 181 25.41 6.42 15.90
N ASP A 182 24.80 6.17 14.73
CA ASP A 182 25.34 6.54 13.42
C ASP A 182 24.71 7.85 12.92
N PRO A 183 25.39 9.01 13.06
CA PRO A 183 24.84 10.30 12.67
C PRO A 183 24.69 10.44 11.14
N THR A 184 25.28 9.54 10.35
CA THR A 184 25.23 9.62 8.88
C THR A 184 23.88 9.15 8.32
N LEU A 185 23.15 8.31 9.06
CA LEU A 185 21.88 7.74 8.61
C LEU A 185 20.80 8.78 8.40
N ALA A 186 20.78 9.84 9.23
CA ALA A 186 19.81 10.93 9.08
C ALA A 186 19.95 11.66 7.73
N MET A 187 21.14 11.64 7.13
CA MET A 187 21.41 12.23 5.83
C MET A 187 21.25 11.20 4.68
N ALA A 188 21.76 9.99 4.86
CA ALA A 188 21.76 8.95 3.82
C ALA A 188 20.38 8.32 3.58
N SER A 189 19.61 8.11 4.66
CA SER A 189 18.29 7.50 4.64
C SER A 189 17.36 8.22 5.64
N PRO A 190 16.93 9.46 5.34
CA PRO A 190 16.20 10.30 6.28
C PRO A 190 14.86 9.70 6.73
N ARG A 191 14.36 10.19 7.86
CA ARG A 191 13.05 9.82 8.40
C ARG A 191 11.88 10.19 7.50
N ASP A 192 11.99 11.27 6.73
CA ASP A 192 10.89 11.87 5.97
C ASP A 192 10.92 11.48 4.48
N ARG A 193 11.63 10.39 4.13
CA ARG A 193 11.79 9.90 2.76
C ARG A 193 11.38 8.45 2.62
N SER A 194 10.81 8.13 1.46
CA SER A 194 10.44 6.78 1.06
C SER A 194 9.76 5.96 2.17
N VAL A 195 10.08 4.67 2.31
CA VAL A 195 9.50 3.77 3.34
C VAL A 195 9.77 4.26 4.77
N ASN A 196 10.86 5.00 5.00
CA ASN A 196 11.15 5.55 6.33
C ASN A 196 10.08 6.56 6.76
N ALA A 197 9.50 7.32 5.83
CA ALA A 197 8.42 8.25 6.12
C ALA A 197 7.17 7.54 6.64
N LEU A 198 6.84 6.39 6.04
CA LEU A 198 5.71 5.57 6.51
C LEU A 198 5.99 5.05 7.91
N ILE A 199 7.16 4.47 8.13
CA ILE A 199 7.57 3.93 9.44
C ILE A 199 7.58 5.03 10.51
N SER A 200 8.12 6.21 10.19
CA SER A 200 8.13 7.36 11.10
C SER A 200 6.71 7.78 11.45
N SER A 201 5.81 7.92 10.47
CA SER A 201 4.41 8.28 10.74
C SER A 201 3.72 7.29 11.69
N LEU A 202 3.96 5.98 11.50
CA LEU A 202 3.42 4.94 12.37
C LEU A 202 4.01 5.00 13.78
N ARG A 203 5.34 5.09 13.88
CA ARG A 203 6.05 5.15 15.18
C ARG A 203 5.66 6.37 15.98
N ASP A 204 5.55 7.53 15.34
CA ASP A 204 5.18 8.79 15.99
C ASP A 204 3.71 8.75 16.45
N ALA A 205 2.86 7.96 15.79
CA ALA A 205 1.50 7.63 16.23
C ALA A 205 1.44 6.44 17.21
N GLY A 206 2.59 5.94 17.66
CA GLY A 206 2.68 4.84 18.62
C GLY A 206 2.28 3.47 18.07
N ILE A 207 2.26 3.29 16.75
CA ILE A 207 1.87 2.04 16.08
C ILE A 207 3.12 1.20 15.85
N GLY A 208 3.11 -0.01 16.39
CA GLY A 208 4.16 -1.00 16.29
C GLY A 208 3.82 -2.16 15.34
N PRO A 209 4.71 -3.17 15.27
CA PRO A 209 4.54 -4.29 14.36
C PRO A 209 3.23 -5.04 14.63
N ASN A 210 2.60 -5.50 13.55
CA ASN A 210 1.29 -6.14 13.51
C ASN A 210 0.13 -5.33 14.11
N GLY A 211 0.28 -4.00 14.24
CA GLY A 211 -0.76 -3.12 14.80
C GLY A 211 -0.71 -2.99 16.32
N THR A 212 0.34 -3.52 16.96
CA THR A 212 0.56 -3.38 18.41
C THR A 212 0.77 -1.92 18.81
N ASN A 213 0.59 -1.60 20.09
CA ASN A 213 0.90 -0.28 20.61
C ASN A 213 2.33 -0.23 21.14
N LEU A 214 3.08 0.79 20.72
CA LEU A 214 4.39 1.09 21.26
C LEU A 214 4.27 1.64 22.70
N PRO A 215 5.37 1.61 23.49
CA PRO A 215 5.38 2.16 24.84
C PRO A 215 4.86 3.62 24.88
N GLY A 216 4.00 3.92 25.85
CA GLY A 216 3.32 5.21 25.99
C GLY A 216 1.98 5.33 25.28
N PHE A 217 1.58 4.30 24.51
CA PHE A 217 0.29 4.22 23.83
C PHE A 217 -0.54 3.02 24.31
N GLU A 218 -0.27 2.53 25.52
CA GLU A 218 -1.00 1.42 26.12
C GLU A 218 -2.51 1.71 26.21
N GLY A 219 -3.33 0.69 25.95
CA GLY A 219 -4.79 0.81 25.99
C GLY A 219 -5.43 1.48 24.76
N MET A 220 -4.65 2.01 23.82
CA MET A 220 -5.18 2.47 22.53
C MET A 220 -5.74 1.28 21.71
N PRO A 221 -6.76 1.49 20.87
CA PRO A 221 -7.24 0.45 19.96
C PRO A 221 -6.13 -0.08 19.04
N GLU A 222 -6.22 -1.36 18.67
CA GLU A 222 -5.38 -1.93 17.60
C GLU A 222 -5.66 -1.18 16.29
N THR A 223 -4.62 -0.98 15.48
CA THR A 223 -4.75 -0.33 14.16
C THR A 223 -4.34 -1.28 13.04
N HIS A 224 -4.82 -1.01 11.83
CA HIS A 224 -4.65 -1.92 10.70
C HIS A 224 -4.02 -1.22 9.49
N VAL A 225 -2.71 -0.93 9.56
CA VAL A 225 -1.95 -0.38 8.43
C VAL A 225 -1.15 -1.48 7.74
N TYR A 226 -1.20 -1.53 6.41
CA TYR A 226 -0.53 -2.53 5.57
C TYR A 226 0.40 -1.87 4.54
N ALA A 227 1.55 -2.48 4.31
CA ALA A 227 2.47 -2.15 3.23
C ALA A 227 2.15 -2.99 1.98
N ASP A 228 1.81 -2.34 0.86
CA ASP A 228 1.78 -2.99 -0.44
C ASP A 228 3.16 -2.89 -1.12
N CYS A 229 3.69 -4.00 -1.61
CA CYS A 229 5.03 -4.09 -2.20
C CYS A 229 5.05 -4.13 -3.74
N ALA A 230 3.91 -3.92 -4.42
CA ALA A 230 3.74 -4.24 -5.84
C ALA A 230 4.79 -3.66 -6.80
N THR A 231 4.85 -2.33 -6.94
CA THR A 231 5.88 -1.67 -7.77
C THR A 231 7.28 -1.82 -7.19
N VAL A 232 7.43 -2.05 -5.88
CA VAL A 232 8.74 -1.93 -5.22
C VAL A 232 9.66 -3.11 -5.55
N TRP A 233 9.15 -4.33 -5.46
CA TRP A 233 10.00 -5.51 -5.61
C TRP A 233 10.71 -5.59 -6.97
N PRO A 234 10.03 -5.39 -8.12
CA PRO A 234 10.70 -5.35 -9.43
C PRO A 234 11.84 -4.32 -9.51
N ASN A 235 11.73 -3.19 -8.80
CA ASN A 235 12.74 -2.14 -8.79
C ASN A 235 13.93 -2.42 -7.86
N LEU A 236 13.77 -3.32 -6.88
CA LEU A 236 14.82 -3.66 -5.91
C LEU A 236 15.56 -4.96 -6.23
N MET A 237 15.06 -5.78 -7.16
CA MET A 237 15.71 -7.06 -7.53
C MET A 237 17.16 -6.92 -7.99
N THR A 238 17.54 -5.78 -8.58
CA THR A 238 18.92 -5.47 -9.02
C THR A 238 19.73 -4.70 -7.98
N ARG A 239 19.13 -4.37 -6.83
CA ARG A 239 19.72 -3.58 -5.74
C ARG A 239 19.65 -4.37 -4.42
N PRO A 240 20.47 -5.43 -4.25
CA PRO A 240 20.28 -6.43 -3.20
C PRO A 240 20.46 -5.90 -1.78
N ILE A 241 21.28 -4.87 -1.54
CA ILE A 241 21.43 -4.26 -0.21
C ILE A 241 20.18 -3.45 0.14
N GLU A 242 19.71 -2.62 -0.79
CA GLU A 242 18.47 -1.85 -0.64
C GLU A 242 17.25 -2.75 -0.44
N ALA A 243 17.17 -3.85 -1.19
CA ALA A 243 16.14 -4.86 -1.00
C ALA A 243 16.13 -5.42 0.43
N GLN A 244 17.32 -5.66 1.01
CA GLN A 244 17.42 -6.20 2.37
C GLN A 244 16.96 -5.18 3.41
N HIS A 245 17.32 -3.90 3.25
CA HIS A 245 16.80 -2.85 4.10
C HIS A 245 15.29 -2.67 3.95
N TYR A 246 14.76 -2.67 2.73
CA TYR A 246 13.33 -2.56 2.46
C TYR A 246 12.53 -3.64 3.20
N TRP A 247 12.84 -4.92 2.95
CA TRP A 247 12.12 -6.03 3.59
C TRP A 247 12.38 -6.10 5.09
N GLY A 248 13.62 -5.86 5.53
CA GLY A 248 14.00 -5.88 6.94
C GLY A 248 13.25 -4.83 7.77
N LYS A 249 13.17 -3.60 7.27
CA LYS A 249 12.42 -2.52 7.93
C LYS A 249 10.93 -2.80 7.99
N LEU A 250 10.33 -3.27 6.89
CA LEU A 250 8.90 -3.61 6.89
C LEU A 250 8.60 -4.73 7.89
N LEU A 251 9.42 -5.78 7.94
CA LEU A 251 9.25 -6.86 8.91
C LEU A 251 9.40 -6.36 10.35
N LYS A 252 10.39 -5.50 10.61
CA LYS A 252 10.66 -4.96 11.95
C LYS A 252 9.56 -4.03 12.45
N HIS A 253 9.10 -3.10 11.60
CA HIS A 253 8.25 -1.99 12.02
C HIS A 253 6.76 -2.18 11.71
N LEU A 254 6.41 -2.85 10.60
CA LEU A 254 5.01 -3.16 10.26
C LEU A 254 4.62 -4.57 10.67
N GLY A 255 5.55 -5.52 10.64
CA GLY A 255 5.29 -6.92 10.95
C GLY A 255 4.76 -7.72 9.76
N GLU A 256 5.10 -9.01 9.75
CA GLU A 256 4.82 -9.96 8.66
C GLU A 256 3.33 -10.13 8.30
N ASP A 257 2.40 -9.87 9.23
CA ASP A 257 0.95 -9.94 8.96
C ASP A 257 0.38 -8.66 8.33
N ARG A 258 1.22 -7.63 8.16
CA ARG A 258 0.86 -6.31 7.62
C ARG A 258 1.62 -5.97 6.33
N ILE A 259 2.23 -6.97 5.70
CA ILE A 259 2.95 -6.82 4.43
C ILE A 259 2.19 -7.63 3.36
N LEU A 260 1.89 -6.98 2.25
CA LEU A 260 1.13 -7.53 1.13
C LEU A 260 2.02 -7.60 -0.11
N TRP A 261 2.08 -8.79 -0.70
CA TRP A 261 2.69 -8.98 -2.00
C TRP A 261 1.83 -8.36 -3.11
N GLY A 262 2.53 -7.82 -4.11
CA GLY A 262 1.97 -7.46 -5.41
C GLY A 262 3.08 -7.49 -6.46
N THR A 263 2.74 -7.28 -7.72
CA THR A 263 3.73 -7.32 -8.81
C THR A 263 3.62 -6.18 -9.81
N ASP A 264 2.50 -5.45 -9.83
CA ASP A 264 2.20 -4.45 -10.84
C ASP A 264 2.50 -4.97 -12.26
N CYS A 265 1.96 -6.16 -12.54
CA CYS A 265 2.27 -6.95 -13.74
C CYS A 265 1.89 -6.25 -15.05
N LEU A 266 0.99 -5.25 -14.99
CA LEU A 266 0.71 -4.36 -16.12
C LEU A 266 1.97 -3.63 -16.60
N TRP A 267 2.87 -3.28 -15.68
CA TRP A 267 4.10 -2.52 -15.95
C TRP A 267 5.33 -3.43 -16.07
N PHE A 268 5.41 -4.48 -15.25
CA PHE A 268 6.61 -5.32 -15.12
C PHE A 268 6.48 -6.70 -15.80
N GLY A 269 5.34 -6.97 -16.43
CA GLY A 269 5.09 -8.21 -17.16
C GLY A 269 4.74 -9.39 -16.24
N SER A 270 5.16 -10.59 -16.62
CA SER A 270 4.75 -11.82 -15.94
C SER A 270 5.18 -11.81 -14.46
N PRO A 271 4.28 -12.17 -13.53
CA PRO A 271 4.56 -12.18 -12.10
C PRO A 271 5.45 -13.36 -11.63
N GLN A 272 5.55 -14.44 -12.40
CA GLN A 272 6.23 -15.68 -11.96
C GLN A 272 7.73 -15.48 -11.62
N PRO A 273 8.54 -14.79 -12.45
CA PRO A 273 9.95 -14.54 -12.12
C PRO A 273 10.13 -13.72 -10.84
N LEU A 274 9.22 -12.77 -10.58
CA LEU A 274 9.22 -11.94 -9.38
C LEU A 274 9.01 -12.79 -8.12
N ILE A 275 8.05 -13.72 -8.17
CA ILE A 275 7.75 -14.65 -7.07
C ILE A 275 8.95 -15.57 -6.80
N GLN A 276 9.57 -16.12 -7.86
CA GLN A 276 10.73 -17.00 -7.72
C GLN A 276 11.92 -16.27 -7.10
N ALA A 277 12.20 -15.04 -7.56
CA ALA A 277 13.25 -14.21 -6.98
C ALA A 277 13.02 -13.94 -5.48
N PHE A 278 11.79 -13.59 -5.10
CA PHE A 278 11.46 -13.34 -3.68
C PHE A 278 11.55 -14.59 -2.81
N ARG A 279 11.16 -15.75 -3.34
CA ARG A 279 11.33 -17.04 -2.65
C ARG A 279 12.81 -17.35 -2.37
N ALA A 280 13.71 -17.01 -3.30
CA ALA A 280 15.15 -17.20 -3.11
C ALA A 280 15.81 -16.12 -2.21
N PHE A 281 15.22 -14.92 -2.14
CA PHE A 281 15.80 -13.79 -1.44
C PHE A 281 15.93 -14.02 0.08
N THR A 282 17.00 -13.49 0.67
CA THR A 282 17.27 -13.56 2.12
C THR A 282 17.84 -12.22 2.61
N ILE A 283 17.77 -11.99 3.92
CA ILE A 283 18.44 -10.88 4.59
C ILE A 283 19.70 -11.46 5.24
N SER A 284 20.85 -10.86 5.01
CA SER A 284 22.13 -11.34 5.55
C SER A 284 22.14 -11.27 7.07
N ASP A 285 22.86 -12.20 7.71
CA ASP A 285 23.00 -12.22 9.17
C ASP A 285 23.63 -10.91 9.69
N GLU A 286 24.55 -10.31 8.93
CA GLU A 286 25.13 -8.99 9.26
C GLU A 286 24.06 -7.89 9.40
N LEU A 287 23.10 -7.81 8.47
CA LEU A 287 22.04 -6.80 8.53
C LEU A 287 20.97 -7.14 9.58
N GLN A 288 20.74 -8.44 9.84
CA GLN A 288 19.90 -8.88 10.94
C GLN A 288 20.50 -8.46 12.29
N ASP A 289 21.80 -8.71 12.50
CA ASP A 289 22.51 -8.39 13.73
C ASP A 289 22.63 -6.87 13.93
N LYS A 290 23.01 -6.13 12.89
CA LYS A 290 23.25 -4.68 13.00
C LYS A 290 21.96 -3.89 13.22
N TYR A 291 20.90 -4.19 12.46
CA TYR A 291 19.68 -3.37 12.47
C TYR A 291 18.49 -4.06 13.16
N GLY A 292 18.67 -5.28 13.66
CA GLY A 292 17.59 -6.05 14.29
C GLY A 292 16.53 -6.51 13.29
N TYR A 293 16.89 -6.70 12.02
CA TYR A 293 15.94 -7.16 11.01
C TYR A 293 15.55 -8.62 11.24
N PRO A 294 14.24 -8.95 11.24
CA PRO A 294 13.82 -10.34 11.29
C PRO A 294 14.26 -11.11 10.04
N ALA A 295 14.76 -12.33 10.19
CA ALA A 295 15.05 -13.23 9.08
C ALA A 295 13.82 -13.44 8.17
N LEU A 296 14.01 -13.43 6.85
CA LEU A 296 12.92 -13.70 5.89
C LEU A 296 12.70 -15.21 5.72
N THR A 297 12.14 -15.85 6.76
CA THR A 297 11.87 -17.29 6.80
C THR A 297 10.81 -17.72 5.80
N GLN A 298 10.73 -19.03 5.51
CA GLN A 298 9.70 -19.58 4.63
C GLN A 298 8.27 -19.25 5.10
N ALA A 299 8.01 -19.33 6.41
CA ALA A 299 6.70 -18.99 6.97
C ALA A 299 6.34 -17.50 6.75
N ARG A 300 7.31 -16.59 6.92
CA ARG A 300 7.11 -15.16 6.63
C ARG A 300 6.84 -14.90 5.16
N LYS A 301 7.60 -15.56 4.27
CA LYS A 301 7.36 -15.47 2.81
C LYS A 301 5.97 -15.94 2.43
N GLN A 302 5.48 -17.03 3.03
CA GLN A 302 4.11 -17.50 2.81
C GLN A 302 3.04 -16.49 3.26
N LYS A 303 3.27 -15.81 4.40
CA LYS A 303 2.38 -14.73 4.85
C LYS A 303 2.32 -13.60 3.83
N ILE A 304 3.49 -13.08 3.46
CA ILE A 304 3.63 -11.97 2.51
C ILE A 304 3.01 -12.32 1.16
N LEU A 305 3.32 -13.50 0.61
CA LEU A 305 2.86 -13.94 -0.71
C LEU A 305 1.36 -14.20 -0.80
N GLY A 306 0.62 -14.34 0.30
CA GLY A 306 -0.82 -14.53 0.19
C GLY A 306 -1.64 -14.60 1.47
N GLN A 307 -1.12 -15.12 2.58
CA GLN A 307 -1.96 -15.31 3.78
C GLN A 307 -2.39 -13.97 4.40
N SER A 308 -1.53 -12.94 4.35
CA SER A 308 -1.85 -11.60 4.84
C SER A 308 -2.97 -10.96 4.02
N ALA A 309 -2.92 -11.10 2.68
CA ALA A 309 -3.98 -10.63 1.79
C ALA A 309 -5.30 -11.39 2.02
N ALA A 310 -5.26 -12.72 2.16
CA ALA A 310 -6.44 -13.52 2.46
C ALA A 310 -7.10 -13.12 3.80
N ARG A 311 -6.30 -12.88 4.84
CA ARG A 311 -6.81 -12.39 6.13
C ARG A 311 -7.47 -11.02 6.01
N LEU A 312 -6.87 -10.11 5.24
CA LEU A 312 -7.44 -8.80 4.98
C LEU A 312 -8.79 -8.90 4.26
N GLN A 313 -8.91 -9.73 3.21
CA GLN A 313 -10.17 -9.86 2.47
C GLN A 313 -11.29 -10.56 3.27
N ASN A 314 -10.94 -11.43 4.24
CA ASN A 314 -11.92 -12.06 5.12
C ASN A 314 -12.70 -11.06 5.97
N VAL A 315 -12.18 -9.84 6.21
CA VAL A 315 -12.92 -8.75 6.90
C VAL A 315 -14.20 -8.39 6.14
N ARG A 316 -14.20 -8.56 4.82
CA ARG A 316 -15.35 -8.36 3.92
C ARG A 316 -16.12 -9.64 3.64
N GLY A 317 -15.81 -10.75 4.33
CA GLY A 317 -16.41 -12.06 4.07
C GLY A 317 -16.00 -12.68 2.73
N LYS A 318 -14.98 -12.12 2.06
CA LYS A 318 -14.51 -12.63 0.76
C LYS A 318 -13.42 -13.68 0.95
N HIS A 319 -13.76 -14.91 0.63
CA HIS A 319 -12.82 -16.03 0.68
C HIS A 319 -12.06 -16.16 -0.64
N LEU A 320 -10.77 -15.85 -0.61
CA LEU A 320 -9.90 -16.02 -1.77
C LEU A 320 -9.64 -17.52 -2.02
N THR A 321 -9.93 -17.98 -3.23
CA THR A 321 -9.64 -19.37 -3.63
C THR A 321 -8.24 -19.47 -4.22
N GLY A 322 -7.52 -20.55 -3.91
CA GLY A 322 -6.19 -20.76 -4.47
C GLY A 322 -5.06 -19.95 -3.83
N CYS A 323 -5.31 -19.20 -2.75
CA CYS A 323 -4.27 -18.75 -1.81
C CYS A 323 -3.67 -19.97 -1.08
N HIS A 324 -3.10 -20.91 -1.83
CA HIS A 324 -2.50 -22.10 -1.29
C HIS A 324 -1.19 -21.69 -0.62
N ALA A 325 -1.22 -21.68 0.71
CA ALA A 325 -0.04 -21.90 1.54
C ALA A 325 0.69 -23.22 1.19
N ALA A 326 0.07 -24.08 0.36
CA ALA A 326 0.65 -25.28 -0.23
C ALA A 326 1.47 -24.97 -1.50
N TYR A 327 2.55 -24.21 -1.38
CA TYR A 327 3.79 -24.57 -2.07
C TYR A 327 4.69 -25.22 -1.02
N ILE A 328 4.26 -26.41 -0.63
CA ILE A 328 4.99 -27.37 0.20
C ILE A 328 5.89 -28.16 -0.74
N THR A 329 7.20 -28.08 -0.49
CA THR A 329 8.26 -29.03 -0.87
C THR A 329 8.29 -29.56 -2.31
N THR A 330 9.25 -29.09 -3.09
CA THR A 330 10.34 -29.91 -3.66
C THR A 330 11.56 -29.04 -3.87
#